data_AF-A0A3B8NCJ5-F1
#
_entry.id   AF-A0A3B8NCJ5-F1
#
_cell.length_a   1.000
_cell.length_b   1.000
_cell.length_c   1.000
_cell.angle_alpha   90.00
_cell.angle_beta   90.00
_cell.angle_gamma   90.00
#
_symmetry.space_group_name_H-M   'P 1'
#
loop_
_entity.id
_entity.type
_entity.pdbx_description
1 polymer ?
#
loop_
_entity_poly.entity_id
_entity_poly.type
_entity_poly.pdbx_seq_one_letter_code
_entity_poly.pdbx_strand_id
1 'polypeptide(L)'
;GIAIYYSFIGKGKTAAFARDIRQQLTAATQRVFKLRDFRGVNLRYLTLLDRAGIRNVKDILESGSTASERRELAQKTGVPEDAILEFVKLADLSRLDGVKGIRARLYYSAGVDTVEKLSSWDPDELLAMLRDFVTNTGFKGIAPLPKEVHETIARAKELPRIVQYD
;
A
#
# COMPACT_ATOMS: atom_id res chain seq x y z
N GLY A 1 2.67 -24.46 2.86
CA GLY A 1 3.93 -23.94 2.30
C GLY A 1 5.12 -24.62 2.95
N ILE A 2 6.29 -24.69 2.29
CA ILE A 2 7.46 -25.46 2.74
C ILE A 2 7.88 -25.13 4.19
N ALA A 3 7.87 -23.86 4.58
CA ALA A 3 8.16 -23.46 5.96
C ALA A 3 7.16 -24.01 7.00
N ILE A 4 5.87 -24.10 6.64
CA ILE A 4 4.82 -24.65 7.52
C ILE A 4 5.05 -26.15 7.72
N TYR A 5 5.40 -26.88 6.66
CA TYR A 5 5.74 -28.30 6.75
C TYR A 5 6.92 -28.55 7.70
N TYR A 6 8.01 -27.78 7.57
CA TYR A 6 9.16 -27.92 8.46
C TYR A 6 8.87 -27.53 9.91
N SER A 7 8.00 -26.54 10.14
CA SER A 7 7.52 -26.21 11.48
C SER A 7 6.71 -27.37 12.07
N PHE A 8 5.85 -28.02 11.27
CA PHE A 8 5.02 -29.13 11.71
C PHE A 8 5.83 -30.37 12.12
N ILE A 9 6.89 -30.71 11.38
CA ILE A 9 7.76 -31.86 11.71
C ILE A 9 8.87 -31.53 12.73
N GLY A 10 8.74 -30.43 13.49
CA GLY A 10 9.67 -30.06 14.56
C GLY A 10 11.03 -29.52 14.10
N LYS A 11 11.21 -29.25 12.80
CA LYS A 11 12.47 -28.72 12.24
C LYS A 11 12.48 -27.19 12.20
N GLY A 12 12.48 -26.57 13.38
CA GLY A 12 12.38 -25.11 13.54
C GLY A 12 13.45 -24.30 12.79
N LYS A 13 14.72 -24.72 12.82
CA LYS A 13 15.82 -24.06 12.09
C LYS A 13 15.60 -24.08 10.57
N THR A 14 15.16 -25.22 10.04
CA THR A 14 14.87 -25.39 8.61
C THR A 14 13.63 -24.61 8.18
N ALA A 15 12.62 -24.53 9.06
CA ALA A 15 11.45 -23.69 8.84
C ALA A 15 11.82 -22.20 8.76
N ALA A 16 12.70 -21.71 9.64
CA ALA A 16 13.21 -20.34 9.61
C ALA A 16 13.99 -20.08 8.31
N PHE A 17 14.90 -20.97 7.94
CA PHE A 17 15.65 -20.87 6.68
C PHE A 17 14.75 -20.86 5.44
N ALA A 18 13.71 -21.70 5.42
CA ALA A 18 12.74 -21.71 4.33
C ALA A 18 11.89 -20.42 4.26
N ARG A 19 11.61 -19.77 5.41
CA ARG A 19 10.97 -18.43 5.42
C ARG A 19 11.91 -17.36 4.88
N ASP A 20 13.17 -17.39 5.27
CA ASP A 20 14.19 -16.43 4.83
C ASP A 20 14.45 -16.54 3.32
N ILE A 21 14.67 -17.75 2.78
CA ILE A 21 14.77 -17.96 1.33
C ILE A 21 13.52 -17.45 0.61
N ARG A 22 12.32 -17.73 1.14
CA ARG A 22 11.09 -17.22 0.53
C ARG A 22 11.06 -15.69 0.56
N GLN A 23 11.46 -15.05 1.65
CA GLN A 23 11.55 -13.59 1.73
C GLN A 23 12.57 -13.03 0.75
N GLN A 24 13.76 -13.62 0.64
CA GLN A 24 14.80 -13.21 -0.30
C GLN A 24 14.37 -13.39 -1.75
N LEU A 25 13.80 -14.54 -2.11
CA LEU A 25 13.27 -14.79 -3.45
C LEU A 25 12.09 -13.86 -3.76
N THR A 26 11.23 -13.58 -2.77
CA THR A 26 10.12 -12.63 -2.92
C THR A 26 10.65 -11.21 -3.12
N ALA A 27 11.67 -10.79 -2.38
CA ALA A 27 12.31 -9.48 -2.53
C ALA A 27 13.02 -9.34 -3.89
N ALA A 28 13.73 -10.40 -4.33
CA ALA A 28 14.44 -10.42 -5.61
C ALA A 28 13.49 -10.48 -6.83
N THR A 29 12.32 -11.09 -6.67
CA THR A 29 11.27 -11.16 -7.71
C THR A 29 10.12 -10.20 -7.46
N GLN A 30 10.23 -9.31 -6.47
CA GLN A 30 9.15 -8.42 -6.07
C GLN A 30 8.84 -7.55 -7.28
N ARG A 31 7.72 -7.85 -7.95
CA ARG A 31 7.25 -7.06 -9.06
C ARG A 31 7.17 -5.63 -8.56
N VAL A 32 8.02 -4.80 -9.12
CA VAL A 32 8.03 -3.36 -8.90
C VAL A 32 6.62 -2.86 -9.16
N PHE A 33 5.89 -2.53 -8.10
CA PHE A 33 4.47 -2.21 -8.19
C PHE A 33 4.33 -0.82 -8.81
N LYS A 34 3.76 -0.76 -10.02
CA LYS A 34 3.80 0.45 -10.84
C LYS A 34 2.67 1.38 -10.40
N LEU A 35 2.91 2.69 -10.51
CA LEU A 35 1.89 3.68 -10.15
C LEU A 35 0.63 3.57 -11.04
N ARG A 36 0.80 3.10 -12.28
CA ARG A 36 -0.31 2.83 -13.21
C ARG A 36 -1.26 1.71 -12.78
N ASP A 37 -0.82 0.85 -11.86
CA ASP A 37 -1.62 -0.29 -11.41
C ASP A 37 -2.62 0.13 -10.31
N PHE A 38 -2.49 1.35 -9.76
CA PHE A 38 -3.51 1.94 -8.91
C PHE A 38 -4.75 2.29 -9.71
N ARG A 39 -5.92 2.06 -9.12
CA ARG A 39 -7.19 2.34 -9.78
C ARG A 39 -7.49 3.84 -9.76
N GLY A 40 -8.06 4.37 -10.85
CA GLY A 40 -8.58 5.76 -10.87
C GLY A 40 -7.51 6.86 -10.86
N VAL A 41 -6.24 6.51 -11.08
CA VAL A 41 -5.15 7.49 -11.17
C VAL A 41 -5.19 8.24 -12.51
N ASN A 42 -4.76 9.50 -12.49
CA ASN A 42 -4.72 10.33 -13.69
C ASN A 42 -3.52 9.97 -14.58
N LEU A 43 -3.80 9.48 -15.80
CA LEU A 43 -2.79 9.06 -16.76
C LEU A 43 -1.88 10.21 -17.23
N ARG A 44 -2.37 11.45 -17.22
CA ARG A 44 -1.54 12.62 -17.58
C ARG A 44 -0.46 12.84 -16.53
N TYR A 45 -0.81 12.79 -15.25
CA TYR A 45 0.15 12.93 -14.15
C TYR A 45 1.15 11.78 -14.12
N LEU A 46 0.69 10.55 -14.37
CA LEU A 46 1.60 9.40 -14.52
C LEU A 46 2.64 9.62 -15.62
N THR A 47 2.25 10.21 -16.76
CA THR A 47 3.18 10.48 -17.86
C THR A 47 4.23 11.53 -17.46
N LEU A 48 3.83 12.56 -16.70
CA LEU A 48 4.75 13.58 -16.20
C LEU A 48 5.72 13.03 -15.16
N LEU A 49 5.22 12.21 -14.22
CA LEU A 49 6.04 11.52 -13.22
C LEU A 49 7.03 10.54 -13.88
N ASP A 50 6.59 9.78 -14.88
CA ASP A 50 7.42 8.83 -15.62
C ASP A 50 8.60 9.54 -16.32
N ARG A 51 8.35 10.72 -16.91
CA ARG A 51 9.41 11.57 -17.51
C ARG A 51 10.43 12.07 -16.48
N ALA A 52 10.01 12.24 -15.23
CA ALA A 52 10.91 12.59 -14.12
C ALA A 52 11.57 11.36 -13.47
N GLY A 53 11.36 10.15 -14.00
CA GLY A 53 11.95 8.91 -13.51
C GLY A 53 11.12 8.18 -12.45
N ILE A 54 9.94 8.69 -12.10
CA ILE A 54 9.07 8.12 -11.05
C ILE A 54 8.03 7.21 -11.69
N ARG A 55 8.24 5.90 -11.58
CA ARG A 55 7.43 4.88 -12.27
C ARG A 55 6.68 3.97 -11.32
N ASN A 56 7.19 3.83 -10.10
CA ASN A 56 6.73 2.82 -9.17
C ASN A 56 6.59 3.34 -7.73
N VAL A 57 6.03 2.50 -6.87
CA VAL A 57 5.76 2.80 -5.46
C VAL A 57 7.02 3.20 -4.69
N LYS A 58 8.16 2.56 -4.95
CA LYS A 58 9.42 2.89 -4.30
C LYS A 58 9.87 4.29 -4.70
N ASP A 59 9.90 4.59 -6.00
CA ASP A 59 10.37 5.88 -6.51
C ASP A 59 9.59 7.05 -5.91
N ILE A 60 8.25 6.94 -5.82
CA ILE A 60 7.42 8.03 -5.32
C ILE A 60 7.49 8.19 -3.80
N LEU A 61 7.69 7.09 -3.07
CA LEU A 61 7.89 7.16 -1.62
C LEU A 61 9.27 7.75 -1.30
N GLU A 62 10.30 7.44 -2.08
CA GLU A 62 11.63 8.03 -1.92
C GLU A 62 11.68 9.52 -2.30
N SER A 63 10.84 9.95 -3.26
CA SER A 63 10.85 11.32 -3.80
C SER A 63 9.73 12.22 -3.26
N GLY A 64 8.90 11.73 -2.34
CA GLY A 64 7.67 12.42 -1.91
C GLY A 64 7.26 12.11 -0.47
N SER A 65 8.18 11.61 0.34
CA SER A 65 7.92 11.22 1.73
C SER A 65 7.58 12.44 2.60
N THR A 66 8.16 13.60 2.32
CA THR A 66 7.93 14.85 3.07
C THR A 66 7.18 15.90 2.26
N ALA A 67 6.58 16.88 2.93
CA ALA A 67 5.90 18.00 2.27
C ALA A 67 6.86 18.81 1.38
N SER A 68 8.12 18.98 1.81
CA SER A 68 9.14 19.68 1.03
C SER A 68 9.46 18.92 -0.27
N GLU A 69 9.67 17.61 -0.19
CA GLU A 69 9.94 16.76 -1.36
C GLU A 69 8.77 16.75 -2.34
N ARG A 70 7.52 16.66 -1.84
CA ARG A 70 6.32 16.73 -2.70
C ARG A 70 6.23 18.07 -3.43
N ARG A 71 6.55 19.17 -2.75
CA ARG A 71 6.57 20.51 -3.36
C ARG A 71 7.65 20.65 -4.43
N GLU A 72 8.86 20.15 -4.17
CA GLU A 72 9.93 20.12 -5.16
C GLU A 72 9.53 19.28 -6.37
N LEU A 73 8.93 18.11 -6.12
CA LEU A 73 8.47 17.23 -7.19
C LEU A 73 7.35 17.86 -8.01
N ALA A 74 6.44 18.59 -7.37
CA ALA A 74 5.39 19.35 -8.05
C ALA A 74 5.98 20.40 -8.99
N GLN A 75 6.97 21.17 -8.51
CA GLN A 75 7.67 22.17 -9.32
C GLN A 75 8.42 21.54 -10.50
N LYS A 76 9.09 20.41 -10.28
CA LYS A 76 9.88 19.71 -11.31
C LYS A 76 9.01 19.09 -12.40
N THR A 77 7.83 18.57 -12.04
CA THR A 77 6.99 17.78 -12.96
C THR A 77 5.80 18.55 -13.51
N GLY A 78 5.42 19.67 -12.87
CA GLY A 78 4.17 20.37 -13.13
C GLY A 78 2.94 19.61 -12.65
N VAL A 79 3.10 18.52 -11.88
CA VAL A 79 1.99 17.80 -11.27
C VAL A 79 1.57 18.52 -9.99
N PRO A 80 0.27 18.77 -9.78
CA PRO A 80 -0.23 19.36 -8.53
C PRO A 80 0.20 18.58 -7.28
N GLU A 81 0.49 19.29 -6.18
CA GLU A 81 0.98 18.69 -4.93
C GLU A 81 -0.04 17.72 -4.30
N ASP A 82 -1.33 18.03 -4.42
CA ASP A 82 -2.45 17.17 -4.00
C ASP A 82 -2.49 15.84 -4.78
N ALA A 83 -2.24 15.89 -6.09
CA ALA A 83 -2.15 14.69 -6.92
C ALA A 83 -0.93 13.84 -6.55
N ILE A 84 0.22 14.46 -6.25
CA ILE A 84 1.41 13.75 -5.75
C ILE A 84 1.10 13.11 -4.39
N LEU A 85 0.48 13.86 -3.48
CA LEU A 85 0.09 13.35 -2.16
C LEU A 85 -0.85 12.16 -2.28
N GLU A 86 -1.80 12.18 -3.21
CA GLU A 86 -2.65 11.02 -3.51
C GLU A 86 -1.82 9.79 -3.90
N PHE A 87 -0.87 9.93 -4.84
CA PHE A 87 -0.01 8.82 -5.22
C PHE A 87 0.85 8.32 -4.05
N VAL A 88 1.38 9.21 -3.22
CA VAL A 88 2.16 8.87 -2.02
C VAL A 88 1.30 8.09 -1.02
N LYS A 89 0.07 8.53 -0.76
CA LYS A 89 -0.88 7.84 0.14
C LYS A 89 -1.24 6.44 -0.37
N LEU A 90 -1.54 6.31 -1.67
CA LEU A 90 -1.82 5.02 -2.30
C LEU A 90 -0.58 4.09 -2.24
N ALA A 91 0.60 4.65 -2.49
CA ALA A 91 1.87 3.96 -2.40
C ALA A 91 2.14 3.46 -0.97
N ASP A 92 1.92 4.31 0.04
CA ASP A 92 2.12 3.98 1.46
C ASP A 92 1.18 2.86 1.92
N LEU A 93 -0.11 2.94 1.58
CA LEU A 93 -1.08 1.88 1.86
C LEU A 93 -0.71 0.55 1.19
N SER A 94 -0.14 0.59 -0.02
CA SER A 94 0.26 -0.61 -0.76
C SER A 94 1.50 -1.34 -0.20
N ARG A 95 2.17 -0.75 0.81
CA ARG A 95 3.25 -1.40 1.56
C ARG A 95 2.73 -2.52 2.45
N LEU A 96 1.44 -2.50 2.79
CA LEU A 96 0.81 -3.55 3.58
C LEU A 96 0.60 -4.80 2.72
N ASP A 97 0.98 -5.95 3.27
CA ASP A 97 0.83 -7.22 2.59
C ASP A 97 -0.63 -7.49 2.25
N GLY A 98 -0.91 -7.93 1.02
CA GLY A 98 -2.27 -8.12 0.52
C GLY A 98 -2.98 -6.85 0.05
N VAL A 99 -2.46 -5.66 0.34
CA VAL A 99 -3.02 -4.39 -0.15
C VAL A 99 -2.42 -4.03 -1.50
N LYS A 100 -3.20 -4.24 -2.57
CA LYS A 100 -2.83 -3.90 -3.96
C LYS A 100 -3.68 -2.74 -4.49
N GLY A 101 -3.51 -2.39 -5.76
CA GLY A 101 -4.03 -1.13 -6.33
C GLY A 101 -5.53 -0.87 -6.14
N ILE A 102 -6.36 -1.90 -6.22
CA ILE A 102 -7.81 -1.78 -5.99
C ILE A 102 -8.10 -1.56 -4.49
N ARG A 103 -7.41 -2.29 -3.62
CA ARG A 103 -7.63 -2.26 -2.17
C ARG A 103 -7.10 -0.97 -1.54
N ALA A 104 -5.90 -0.53 -1.96
CA ALA A 104 -5.34 0.78 -1.59
C ALA A 104 -6.28 1.92 -2.00
N ARG A 105 -6.83 1.85 -3.23
CA ARG A 105 -7.82 2.82 -3.69
C ARG A 105 -9.10 2.78 -2.85
N LEU A 106 -9.60 1.60 -2.50
CA LEU A 106 -10.79 1.48 -1.65
C LEU A 106 -10.58 2.20 -0.30
N TYR A 107 -9.49 1.91 0.40
CA TYR A 107 -9.18 2.57 1.68
C TYR A 107 -9.05 4.08 1.52
N TYR A 108 -8.29 4.54 0.52
CA TYR A 108 -8.13 5.96 0.22
C TYR A 108 -9.48 6.66 -0.03
N SER A 109 -10.30 6.09 -0.90
CA SER A 109 -11.61 6.66 -1.26
C SER A 109 -12.61 6.62 -0.10
N ALA A 110 -12.47 5.66 0.82
CA ALA A 110 -13.24 5.58 2.05
C ALA A 110 -12.72 6.51 3.17
N GLY A 111 -11.70 7.33 2.91
CA GLY A 111 -11.12 8.27 3.89
C GLY A 111 -10.07 7.67 4.81
N VAL A 112 -9.73 6.39 4.65
CA VAL A 112 -8.67 5.68 5.37
C VAL A 112 -7.39 5.74 4.55
N ASP A 113 -6.88 6.96 4.38
CA ASP A 113 -5.89 7.32 3.38
C ASP A 113 -4.43 7.27 3.87
N THR A 114 -4.20 6.89 5.13
CA THR A 114 -2.86 6.70 5.71
C THR A 114 -2.78 5.39 6.48
N VAL A 115 -1.57 4.81 6.58
CA VAL A 115 -1.33 3.60 7.39
C VAL A 115 -1.65 3.85 8.87
N GLU A 116 -1.37 5.06 9.37
CA GLU A 116 -1.68 5.46 10.74
C GLU A 116 -3.18 5.42 11.02
N LYS A 117 -4.00 6.04 10.15
CA LYS A 117 -5.47 5.98 10.27
C LYS A 117 -5.95 4.54 10.20
N LEU A 118 -5.42 3.74 9.28
CA LEU A 118 -5.79 2.34 9.17
C LEU A 118 -5.48 1.56 10.46
N SER A 119 -4.35 1.85 11.10
CA SER A 119 -3.91 1.17 12.32
C SER A 119 -4.77 1.52 13.55
N SER A 120 -5.45 2.67 13.55
CA SER A 120 -6.29 3.13 14.66
C SER A 120 -7.73 2.60 14.62
N TRP A 121 -8.14 1.97 13.52
CA TRP A 121 -9.48 1.41 13.40
C TRP A 121 -9.66 0.13 14.23
N ASP A 122 -10.89 -0.07 14.71
CA ASP A 122 -11.38 -1.38 15.08
C ASP A 122 -11.64 -2.22 13.80
N PRO A 123 -11.21 -3.49 13.73
CA PRO A 123 -11.37 -4.33 12.55
C PRO A 123 -12.82 -4.55 12.09
N ASP A 124 -13.75 -4.74 13.03
CA ASP A 124 -15.14 -5.04 12.72
C ASP A 124 -15.86 -3.77 12.25
N GLU A 125 -15.57 -2.63 12.90
CA GLU A 125 -16.07 -1.31 12.48
C GLU A 125 -15.55 -0.93 11.09
N LEU A 126 -14.26 -1.14 10.82
CA LEU A 126 -13.69 -0.84 9.51
C LEU A 126 -14.31 -1.73 8.42
N LEU A 127 -14.54 -3.01 8.70
CA LEU A 127 -15.18 -3.92 7.76
C LEU A 127 -16.62 -3.47 7.44
N ALA A 128 -17.41 -3.11 8.45
CA ALA A 128 -18.76 -2.60 8.25
C ALA A 128 -18.75 -1.31 7.41
N MET A 129 -17.92 -0.34 7.79
CA MET A 129 -17.79 0.92 7.06
C MET A 129 -17.42 0.72 5.59
N LEU A 130 -16.48 -0.19 5.29
CA LEU A 130 -16.07 -0.46 3.90
C LEU A 130 -17.16 -1.16 3.08
N ARG A 131 -17.98 -2.02 3.71
CA ARG A 131 -19.14 -2.63 3.04
C ARG A 131 -20.18 -1.59 2.68
N ASP A 132 -20.48 -0.70 3.63
CA ASP A 132 -21.43 0.39 3.41
C ASP A 132 -20.91 1.35 2.34
N PHE A 133 -19.62 1.70 2.37
CA PHE A 133 -18.98 2.51 1.35
C PHE A 133 -19.12 1.90 -0.05
N VAL A 134 -18.78 0.62 -0.22
CA VAL A 134 -18.88 -0.07 -1.52
C VAL A 134 -20.33 -0.08 -2.01
N THR A 135 -21.28 -0.36 -1.12
CA THR A 135 -22.71 -0.44 -1.45
C THR A 135 -23.28 0.93 -1.85
N ASN A 136 -22.96 1.97 -1.09
CA ASN A 136 -23.55 3.30 -1.27
C ASN A 136 -22.90 4.10 -2.41
N THR A 137 -21.62 3.87 -2.69
CA THR A 137 -20.89 4.63 -3.74
C THR A 137 -20.82 3.90 -5.08
N GLY A 138 -21.20 2.61 -5.13
CA GLY A 138 -21.03 1.78 -6.32
C GLY A 138 -19.56 1.56 -6.67
N PHE A 139 -18.67 1.59 -5.68
CA PHE A 139 -17.24 1.37 -5.88
C PHE A 139 -17.01 0.04 -6.60
N LYS A 140 -16.27 0.07 -7.71
CA LYS A 140 -15.96 -1.12 -8.52
C LYS A 140 -14.89 -1.97 -7.85
N GLY A 141 -15.24 -2.65 -6.78
CA GLY A 141 -14.42 -3.56 -6.00
C GLY A 141 -15.24 -4.25 -4.93
N ILE A 142 -14.60 -5.10 -4.13
CA ILE A 142 -15.25 -5.79 -3.01
C ILE A 142 -14.63 -5.36 -1.69
N ALA A 143 -15.46 -5.30 -0.66
CA ALA A 143 -14.97 -5.14 0.70
C ALA A 143 -14.02 -6.30 1.06
N PRO A 144 -13.02 -6.07 1.93
CA PRO A 144 -12.13 -7.11 2.41
C PRO A 144 -12.86 -8.25 3.11
N LEU A 145 -12.19 -9.41 3.23
CA LEU A 145 -12.64 -10.46 4.14
C LEU A 145 -12.31 -10.06 5.60
N PRO A 146 -13.07 -10.52 6.61
CA PRO A 146 -12.78 -10.19 8.02
C PRO A 146 -11.31 -10.47 8.38
N LYS A 147 -10.82 -11.68 8.07
CA LYS A 147 -9.43 -12.07 8.32
C LYS A 147 -8.42 -11.11 7.66
N GLU A 148 -8.68 -10.66 6.43
CA GLU A 148 -7.79 -9.72 5.75
C GLU A 148 -7.74 -8.38 6.50
N VAL A 149 -8.87 -7.89 7.01
CA VAL A 149 -8.92 -6.63 7.78
C VAL A 149 -8.10 -6.74 9.06
N HIS A 150 -8.31 -7.81 9.84
CA HIS A 150 -7.56 -8.04 11.07
C HIS A 150 -6.05 -8.11 10.81
N GLU A 151 -5.62 -8.88 9.81
CA GLU A 151 -4.20 -8.98 9.43
C GLU A 151 -3.64 -7.64 8.95
N THR A 152 -4.40 -6.90 8.15
CA THR A 152 -3.98 -5.58 7.63
C THR A 152 -3.79 -4.56 8.75
N ILE A 153 -4.72 -4.48 9.71
CA ILE A 153 -4.62 -3.57 10.86
C ILE A 153 -3.45 -3.97 11.77
N ALA A 154 -3.30 -5.27 12.07
CA ALA A 154 -2.17 -5.76 12.86
C ALA A 154 -0.84 -5.39 12.20
N ARG A 155 -0.73 -5.57 10.87
CA ARG A 155 0.48 -5.21 10.12
C ARG A 155 0.70 -3.70 10.06
N ALA A 156 -0.36 -2.90 9.96
CA ALA A 156 -0.28 -1.44 9.98
C ALA A 156 0.32 -0.90 11.28
N LYS A 157 0.01 -1.52 12.42
CA LYS A 157 0.58 -1.15 13.74
C LYS A 157 2.08 -1.42 13.84
N GLU A 158 2.59 -2.41 13.11
CA GLU A 158 4.01 -2.79 13.10
C GLU A 158 4.82 -2.06 12.02
N LEU A 159 4.16 -1.39 11.09
CA LEU A 159 4.82 -0.81 9.92
C LEU A 159 5.50 0.51 10.31
N PRO A 160 6.81 0.69 10.02
CA PRO A 160 7.48 1.95 10.31
C PRO A 160 6.88 3.08 9.47
N ARG A 161 6.67 4.23 10.12
CA ARG A 161 6.26 5.47 9.46
C ARG A 161 7.42 6.00 8.62
N ILE A 162 7.24 6.00 7.30
CA ILE A 162 8.22 6.57 6.37
C ILE A 162 7.71 7.84 5.68
N VAL A 163 6.40 8.12 5.75
CA VAL A 163 5.77 9.29 5.12
C VAL A 163 5.35 10.29 6.20
N GLN A 164 5.64 11.56 5.94
CA GLN A 164 5.17 12.72 6.70
C GLN A 164 4.02 13.37 5.94
N TYR A 165 2.84 13.31 6.55
CA TYR A 165 1.59 13.86 6.00
C TYR A 165 1.30 15.29 6.49
N ASP A 166 2.12 15.78 7.42
CA ASP A 166 2.04 17.09 8.06
C ASP A 166 2.55 18.21 7.12
#